data_AF-A0A246F3L2-F1
#
_entry.id   AF-A0A246F3L2-F1
#
_cell.length_a   1.000
_cell.length_b   1.000
_cell.length_c   1.000
_cell.angle_alpha   90.00
_cell.angle_beta   90.00
_cell.angle_gamma   90.00
#
_symmetry.space_group_name_H-M   'P 1'
#
loop_
_entity.id
_entity.type
_entity.pdbx_description
1 polymer ?
#
loop_
_entity_poly.entity_id
_entity_poly.type
_entity_poly.pdbx_seq_one_letter_code
_entity_poly.pdbx_strand_id
1 'polypeptide(L)' 'MQWRKGRRSDNVVDARDDNGGGMSGGGGMRIGGRGLSLGGVAIVVVIGLLSGQDPMTILGSLLGQMDVSQQAPA' A
#
# COMPACT_ATOMS: atom_id res chain seq x y z
N MET A 1 31.79 -32.97 -15.70
CA MET A 1 31.04 -32.28 -14.64
C MET A 1 29.96 -31.44 -15.29
N GLN A 2 28.69 -31.63 -14.92
CA GLN A 2 27.58 -30.85 -15.47
C GLN A 2 27.08 -29.90 -14.37
N TRP A 3 27.25 -28.60 -14.56
CA TRP A 3 26.82 -27.59 -13.60
C TRP A 3 25.30 -27.52 -13.60
N ARG A 4 24.66 -27.91 -12.50
CA ARG A 4 23.21 -27.75 -12.33
C ARG A 4 22.89 -26.28 -12.06
N LYS A 5 21.88 -25.79 -12.78
CA LYS A 5 21.29 -24.45 -12.70
C LYS A 5 21.19 -24.00 -11.24
N GLY A 6 21.94 -22.95 -10.88
CA GLY A 6 22.03 -22.43 -9.52
C GLY A 6 20.66 -22.10 -8.95
N ARG A 7 20.45 -22.42 -7.66
CA ARG A 7 19.24 -22.00 -6.94
C ARG A 7 19.20 -20.47 -6.94
N ARG A 8 18.11 -19.89 -7.46
CA ARG A 8 17.84 -18.47 -7.25
C ARG A 8 17.51 -18.30 -5.78
N SER A 9 18.31 -17.50 -5.07
CA SER A 9 17.97 -17.02 -3.74
C SER A 9 16.70 -16.17 -3.84
N ASP A 10 15.69 -16.53 -3.05
CA ASP A 10 14.39 -15.89 -2.90
C ASP A 10 14.39 -14.73 -1.89
N ASN A 11 15.56 -14.35 -1.37
CA ASN A 11 15.74 -13.24 -0.41
C ASN A 11 15.41 -11.84 -0.96
N VAL A 12 14.99 -11.72 -2.22
CA VAL A 12 14.59 -10.44 -2.80
C VAL A 12 13.08 -10.43 -2.94
N VAL A 13 12.41 -9.84 -1.95
CA VAL A 13 11.00 -9.46 -2.07
C VAL A 13 10.96 -8.24 -2.98
N ASP A 14 10.38 -8.39 -4.17
CA ASP A 14 10.21 -7.27 -5.09
C ASP A 14 8.99 -6.44 -4.65
N ALA A 15 9.25 -5.35 -3.92
CA ALA A 15 8.22 -4.40 -3.49
C ALA A 15 7.60 -3.60 -4.64
N ARG A 16 8.06 -3.82 -5.87
CA ARG A 16 7.49 -3.20 -7.08
C ARG A 16 6.22 -3.90 -7.52
N ASP A 17 6.01 -5.17 -7.17
CA ASP A 17 4.69 -5.80 -7.26
C ASP A 17 3.71 -5.18 -6.24
N ASP A 18 4.22 -4.66 -5.11
CA ASP A 18 3.39 -3.97 -4.11
C ASP A 18 3.03 -2.51 -4.50
N ASN A 19 3.81 -1.87 -5.38
CA ASN A 19 3.62 -0.48 -5.81
C ASN A 19 3.43 -0.32 -7.34
N GLY A 20 3.21 -1.41 -8.06
CA GLY A 20 3.08 -1.45 -9.51
C GLY A 20 1.62 -1.38 -9.91
N GLY A 21 1.18 -0.21 -10.36
CA GLY A 21 -0.20 0.09 -10.74
C GLY A 21 -0.88 -0.99 -11.58
N GLY A 22 -1.83 -1.69 -10.95
CA GLY A 22 -2.89 -2.43 -11.62
C GLY A 22 -3.94 -1.47 -12.15
N MET A 23 -3.61 -0.73 -13.22
CA MET A 23 -4.63 -0.17 -14.12
C MET A 23 -4.87 -1.21 -15.23
N SER A 24 -5.31 -2.40 -14.84
CA SER A 24 -5.85 -3.39 -15.78
C SER A 24 -7.18 -3.83 -15.24
N GLY A 25 -8.21 -3.64 -16.06
CA GLY A 25 -9.59 -3.85 -15.69
C GLY A 25 -9.86 -5.24 -15.12
N GLY A 26 -10.82 -5.30 -14.21
CA GLY A 26 -11.47 -6.53 -13.80
C GLY A 26 -10.80 -7.23 -12.62
N GLY A 27 -11.44 -7.08 -11.45
CA GLY A 27 -11.44 -8.12 -10.42
C GLY A 27 -10.24 -8.11 -9.48
N GLY A 28 -10.50 -7.67 -8.24
CA GLY A 28 -9.67 -8.03 -7.10
C GLY A 28 -8.96 -6.85 -6.47
N MET A 29 -9.67 -6.20 -5.55
CA MET A 29 -9.05 -5.37 -4.53
C MET A 29 -8.13 -6.26 -3.69
N ARG A 30 -6.85 -6.36 -4.04
CA ARG A 30 -5.85 -6.96 -3.14
C ARG A 30 -5.59 -5.99 -1.99
N ILE A 31 -6.53 -5.95 -1.03
CA ILE A 31 -6.27 -5.50 0.34
C ILE A 31 -5.37 -6.57 0.95
N GLY A 32 -4.07 -6.37 0.85
CA GLY A 32 -3.08 -7.38 1.23
C GLY A 32 -1.73 -6.75 1.50
N GLY A 33 -1.70 -5.76 2.38
CA GLY A 33 -0.49 -5.11 2.86
C GLY A 33 -0.90 -4.10 3.91
N ARG A 34 -0.26 -4.13 5.08
CA ARG A 34 -0.66 -3.45 6.32
C ARG A 34 -0.42 -1.92 6.29
N GLY A 35 -0.66 -1.29 5.13
CA GLY A 35 -0.40 0.13 4.85
C GLY A 35 -1.44 0.77 3.92
N LEU A 36 -1.41 2.09 3.88
CA LEU A 36 -2.28 2.94 3.06
C LEU A 36 -2.02 2.63 1.56
N SER A 37 -2.93 1.92 0.88
CA SER A 37 -2.80 1.65 -0.55
C SER A 37 -3.11 2.89 -1.38
N LEU A 38 -2.53 3.00 -2.59
CA LEU A 38 -2.81 4.13 -3.50
C LEU A 38 -4.31 4.23 -3.83
N GLY A 39 -5.00 3.09 -3.94
CA GLY A 39 -6.46 3.05 -4.09
C GLY A 39 -7.20 3.62 -2.89
N GLY A 40 -6.75 3.32 -1.67
CA GLY A 40 -7.30 3.91 -0.44
C GLY A 40 -7.10 5.42 -0.37
N VAL A 41 -5.91 5.90 -0.75
CA VAL A 41 -5.63 7.34 -0.85
C VAL A 41 -6.54 8.02 -1.87
N ALA A 42 -6.70 7.43 -3.06
CA ALA A 42 -7.56 7.99 -4.10
C ALA A 42 -9.02 8.13 -3.64
N ILE A 43 -9.56 7.16 -2.90
CA ILE A 43 -10.91 7.23 -2.34
C ILE A 43 -11.04 8.38 -1.34
N VAL A 44 -10.08 8.50 -0.42
CA VAL A 44 -10.07 9.59 0.58
C VAL A 44 -10.01 10.95 -0.11
N VAL A 45 -9.21 11.08 -1.18
CA VAL A 45 -9.13 12.31 -1.97
C VAL A 45 -10.47 12.65 -2.61
N VAL A 46 -11.14 11.70 -3.27
CA VAL A 46 -12.45 11.92 -3.89
C VAL A 46 -13.49 12.36 -2.84
N ILE A 47 -13.54 11.67 -1.70
CA ILE A 47 -14.48 12.02 -0.62
C ILE A 47 -14.17 13.40 -0.04
N GLY A 48 -12.89 13.72 0.20
CA GLY A 48 -12.46 15.04 0.69
C GLY A 48 -12.90 16.15 -0.25
N LEU A 49 -12.63 15.99 -1.55
CA LEU A 49 -13.02 16.95 -2.58
C LEU A 49 -14.55 17.12 -2.69
N LEU A 50 -15.32 16.03 -2.58
CA LEU A 50 -16.79 16.08 -2.57
C LEU A 50 -17.36 16.72 -1.29
N SER A 51 -16.69 16.53 -0.15
CA SER A 51 -17.05 17.10 1.15
C SER A 51 -16.63 18.58 1.29
N GLY A 52 -15.82 19.10 0.35
CA GLY A 52 -15.21 20.44 0.45
C GLY A 52 -14.11 20.53 1.52
N GLN A 53 -13.58 19.39 1.96
CA GLN A 53 -12.48 19.31 2.93
C GLN A 53 -11.17 19.04 2.22
N ASP A 54 -10.09 19.70 2.65
CA ASP A 54 -8.77 19.48 2.08
C ASP A 54 -8.30 18.04 2.34
N PRO A 55 -8.09 17.23 1.29
CA PRO A 55 -7.81 15.80 1.44
C PRO A 55 -6.46 15.56 2.11
N MET A 56 -5.51 16.47 1.96
CA MET A 56 -4.21 16.42 2.64
C MET A 56 -4.34 16.49 4.16
N THR A 57 -5.35 17.20 4.67
CA THR A 57 -5.63 17.31 6.11
C THR A 57 -6.17 16.00 6.66
N ILE A 58 -7.04 15.34 5.90
CA ILE A 58 -7.62 14.01 6.26
C ILE A 58 -6.54 12.93 6.19
N LEU A 59 -5.68 12.97 5.19
CA LEU A 59 -4.55 12.03 5.07
C LEU A 59 -3.54 12.25 6.19
N GLY A 60 -3.24 13.51 6.53
CA GLY A 60 -2.33 13.85 7.64
C GLY A 60 -2.84 13.35 8.99
N SER A 61 -4.15 13.50 9.27
CA SER A 61 -4.74 13.01 10.52
C SER A 61 -4.80 11.47 10.58
N LEU A 62 -5.15 10.80 9.48
CA LEU A 62 -5.11 9.34 9.36
C LEU A 62 -3.70 8.79 9.59
N LEU A 63 -2.68 9.38 8.97
CA LEU A 63 -1.29 8.97 9.13
C LEU A 63 -0.79 9.18 10.56
N GLY A 64 -1.10 10.33 11.18
CA GLY A 64 -0.75 10.59 12.58
C GLY A 64 -1.41 9.61 13.56
N GLN A 65 -2.65 9.18 13.29
CA GLN A 65 -3.36 8.20 14.12
C GLN A 65 -2.85 6.76 13.91
N MET A 66 -2.36 6.43 12.70
CA MET A 66 -1.70 5.15 12.42
C MET A 66 -0.38 4.98 13.18
N ASP A 67 0.37 6.06 13.39
CA ASP A 67 1.60 6.07 14.18
C ASP A 67 1.31 5.76 15.67
N VAL A 68 0.28 6.41 16.23
CA VAL A 68 -0.17 6.19 17.63
C VAL A 68 -0.66 4.75 17.86
N SER A 69 -1.22 4.10 16.84
CA SER A 69 -1.71 2.71 16.95
C SER A 69 -0.64 1.64 16.69
N GLN A 70 0.59 2.03 16.32
CA GLN A 70 1.75 1.13 16.23
C GLN A 70 2.56 1.03 17.53
N GLN A 71 2.33 1.92 18.50
CA GLN A 71 2.92 1.82 19.84
C GLN A 71 2.10 0.86 20.72
N ALA A 72 2.26 -0.44 20.51
CA ALA A 72 1.82 -1.43 21.50
C ALA A 72 2.75 -1.33 22.74
N PRO A 73 2.23 -1.11 23.97
CA PRO A 73 3.07 -1.18 25.16
C PRO A 73 3.59 -2.61 25.32
N ALA A 74 4.91 -2.74 25.54
CA ALA A 74 5.58 -3.99 25.87
C ALA A 74 5.29 -4.44 27.31
#